data_AF-A0A8X6Z0Q3-F1
#
_entry.id   AF-A0A8X6Z0Q3-F1
#
_cell.length_a   1.000
_cell.length_b   1.000
_cell.length_c   1.000
_cell.angle_alpha   90.00
_cell.angle_beta   90.00
_cell.angle_gamma   90.00
#
_symmetry.space_group_name_H-M   'P 1'
#
loop_
_entity.id
_entity.type
_entity.pdbx_description
1 polymer ?
#
loop_
_entity_poly.entity_id
_entity_poly.type
_entity_poly.pdbx_seq_one_letter_code
_entity_poly.pdbx_strand_id
1 'polypeptide(L)'
;MNLNVKESYNTMVDFLDKLYWETRADEFANFLSGLLLLSDGSTADPAEWYEWIDSVNNIKKLYGIREENENVTFTLKQAYEIAQNFFDEYYKITNSAYEDFGNLIRGMTLLENEKSTDPRCWQDWVDSANKIKKLGDKAGIMFWTKK
;
A
#
# COMPACT_ATOMS: atom_id res chain seq x y z
N MET A 1 2.33 15.33 -1.64
CA MET A 1 3.22 14.51 -0.80
C MET A 1 3.76 13.38 -1.65
N ASN A 2 5.03 13.01 -1.46
CA ASN A 2 5.63 11.85 -2.11
C ASN A 2 6.03 10.80 -1.07
N LEU A 3 5.85 9.54 -1.45
CA LEU A 3 6.15 8.36 -0.63
C LEU A 3 7.23 7.54 -1.33
N ASN A 4 8.25 7.11 -0.60
CA ASN A 4 9.16 6.08 -1.11
C ASN A 4 8.47 4.70 -1.10
N VAL A 5 9.12 3.68 -1.68
CA VAL A 5 8.57 2.31 -1.80
C VAL A 5 8.06 1.77 -0.46
N LYS A 6 8.83 1.96 0.62
CA LYS A 6 8.49 1.44 1.96
C LYS A 6 7.38 2.26 2.62
N GLU A 7 7.37 3.58 2.43
CA GLU A 7 6.29 4.45 2.90
C GLU A 7 4.96 4.11 2.19
N SER A 8 5.00 3.82 0.88
CA SER A 8 3.85 3.35 0.11
C SER A 8 3.33 2.01 0.63
N TYR A 9 4.24 1.05 0.89
CA TYR A 9 3.88 -0.25 1.46
C TYR A 9 3.23 -0.12 2.84
N ASN A 10 3.86 0.63 3.74
CA ASN A 10 3.33 0.88 5.09
C ASN A 10 1.99 1.62 5.06
N THR A 11 1.79 2.50 4.08
CA THR A 11 0.50 3.17 3.87
C THR A 11 -0.58 2.16 3.51
N MET A 12 -0.27 1.21 2.64
CA MET A 12 -1.17 0.13 2.25
C MET A 12 -1.51 -0.78 3.44
N VAL A 13 -0.53 -1.18 4.25
CA VAL A 13 -0.78 -1.98 5.46
C VAL A 13 -1.66 -1.25 6.47
N ASP A 14 -1.38 0.03 6.75
CA ASP A 14 -2.19 0.83 7.68
C ASP A 14 -3.62 1.05 7.17
N PHE A 15 -3.78 1.23 5.86
CA PHE A 15 -5.10 1.35 5.21
C PHE A 15 -5.92 0.06 5.37
N LEU A 16 -5.31 -1.11 5.13
CA LEU A 16 -5.97 -2.40 5.31
C LEU A 16 -6.32 -2.69 6.78
N ASP A 17 -5.45 -2.34 7.71
CA ASP A 17 -5.72 -2.49 9.15
C ASP A 17 -6.97 -1.70 9.55
N LYS A 18 -7.07 -0.43 9.13
CA LYS A 18 -8.29 0.37 9.35
C LYS A 18 -9.53 -0.32 8.78
N LEU A 19 -9.45 -0.77 7.53
CA LEU A 19 -10.57 -1.44 6.86
C LEU A 19 -11.00 -2.72 7.59
N TYR A 20 -10.05 -3.49 8.10
CA TYR A 20 -10.33 -4.66 8.92
C TYR A 20 -11.07 -4.27 10.22
N TRP A 21 -10.64 -3.22 10.91
CA TRP A 21 -11.33 -2.78 12.14
C TRP A 21 -12.74 -2.27 11.91
N GLU A 22 -13.02 -1.70 10.73
CA GLU A 22 -14.35 -1.23 10.34
C GLU A 22 -15.28 -2.36 9.90
N THR A 23 -14.80 -3.28 9.06
CA THR A 23 -15.62 -4.32 8.45
C THR A 23 -15.65 -5.61 9.25
N ARG A 24 -14.61 -5.88 10.04
CA ARG A 24 -14.34 -7.15 10.72
C ARG A 24 -14.30 -8.36 9.78
N ALA A 25 -14.02 -8.15 8.50
CA ALA A 25 -13.92 -9.24 7.53
C ALA A 25 -12.65 -10.05 7.79
N ASP A 26 -12.81 -11.33 8.14
CA ASP A 26 -11.72 -12.25 8.49
C ASP A 26 -10.70 -12.42 7.34
N GLU A 27 -11.14 -12.23 6.09
CA GLU A 27 -10.27 -12.30 4.92
C GLU A 27 -9.19 -11.19 4.91
N PHE A 28 -9.53 -9.99 5.40
CA PHE A 28 -8.52 -8.95 5.59
C PHE A 28 -7.57 -9.30 6.73
N ALA A 29 -8.00 -10.00 7.77
CA ALA A 29 -7.11 -10.46 8.84
C ALA A 29 -6.11 -11.51 8.32
N ASN A 30 -6.58 -12.47 7.52
CA ASN A 30 -5.73 -13.49 6.90
C ASN A 30 -4.71 -12.84 5.96
N PHE A 31 -5.15 -11.91 5.11
CA PHE A 31 -4.25 -11.20 4.20
C PHE A 31 -3.24 -10.31 4.96
N LEU A 32 -3.69 -9.55 5.96
CA LEU A 32 -2.82 -8.72 6.80
C LEU A 32 -1.78 -9.54 7.55
N SER A 33 -2.08 -10.78 7.91
CA SER A 33 -1.16 -11.63 8.65
C SER A 33 0.10 -12.00 7.86
N GLY A 34 -0.01 -12.12 6.53
CA GLY A 34 1.14 -12.32 5.64
C GLY A 34 1.98 -11.04 5.48
N LEU A 35 1.28 -9.88 5.42
CA LEU A 35 1.88 -8.56 5.20
C LEU A 35 2.58 -7.97 6.43
N LEU A 36 2.50 -8.64 7.59
CA LEU A 36 3.11 -8.16 8.82
C LEU A 36 4.62 -7.98 8.65
N LEU A 37 5.09 -6.75 8.87
CA LEU A 37 6.51 -6.47 8.86
C LEU A 37 7.18 -7.04 10.13
N LEU A 38 8.17 -7.90 9.93
CA LEU A 38 9.09 -8.37 10.95
C LEU A 38 9.94 -7.19 11.49
N SER A 39 10.62 -7.41 12.61
CA SER A 39 11.42 -6.37 13.28
C SER A 39 12.57 -5.80 12.44
N ASP A 40 12.99 -6.52 11.40
CA ASP A 40 14.00 -6.07 10.42
C ASP A 40 13.38 -5.26 9.26
N GLY A 41 12.06 -5.13 9.21
CA GLY A 41 11.33 -4.41 8.18
C GLY A 41 11.13 -5.19 6.89
N SER A 42 11.35 -6.52 6.89
CA SER A 42 10.87 -7.45 5.86
C SER A 42 9.46 -7.93 6.19
N THR A 43 8.71 -8.44 5.20
CA THR A 43 7.40 -9.06 5.41
C THR A 43 7.55 -10.44 6.05
N ALA A 44 6.52 -10.89 6.77
CA ALA A 44 6.51 -12.23 7.37
C ALA A 44 6.60 -13.32 6.31
N ASP A 45 6.02 -13.08 5.12
CA ASP A 45 6.29 -13.84 3.91
C ASP A 45 7.13 -13.01 2.92
N PRO A 46 8.41 -13.35 2.68
CA PRO A 46 9.26 -12.68 1.70
C PRO A 46 8.69 -12.66 0.28
N ALA A 47 7.83 -13.62 -0.10
CA ALA A 47 7.19 -13.66 -1.41
C ALA A 47 6.29 -12.43 -1.64
N GLU A 48 5.57 -11.98 -0.61
CA GLU A 48 4.69 -10.82 -0.71
C GLU A 48 5.47 -9.52 -0.94
N TRP A 49 6.69 -9.41 -0.41
CA TRP A 49 7.56 -8.28 -0.73
C TRP A 49 7.96 -8.28 -2.20
N TYR A 50 8.29 -9.44 -2.77
CA TYR A 50 8.60 -9.54 -4.20
C TYR A 50 7.39 -9.15 -5.07
N GLU A 51 6.20 -9.63 -4.73
CA GLU A 51 4.96 -9.27 -5.42
C GLU A 51 4.63 -7.76 -5.32
N TRP A 52 4.91 -7.15 -4.16
CA TRP A 52 4.83 -5.71 -3.99
C TRP A 52 5.82 -4.97 -4.91
N ILE A 53 7.07 -5.41 -4.96
CA ILE A 53 8.10 -4.84 -5.84
C ILE A 53 7.73 -4.99 -7.32
N ASP A 54 7.10 -6.08 -7.71
CA ASP A 54 6.58 -6.25 -9.07
C ASP A 54 5.48 -5.23 -9.39
N SER A 55 4.59 -4.95 -8.45
CA SER A 55 3.58 -3.90 -8.58
C SER A 55 4.20 -2.50 -8.69
N VAL A 56 5.25 -2.22 -7.90
CA VAL A 56 6.04 -0.99 -8.01
C VAL A 56 6.64 -0.86 -9.42
N ASN A 57 7.23 -1.93 -9.95
CA ASN A 57 7.85 -1.94 -11.27
C ASN A 57 6.84 -1.74 -12.40
N ASN A 58 5.64 -2.31 -12.27
CA ASN A 58 4.55 -2.10 -13.23
C ASN A 58 4.14 -0.62 -13.29
N ILE A 59 3.95 0.03 -12.14
CA ILE A 59 3.61 1.45 -12.08
C ILE A 59 4.76 2.33 -12.58
N LYS A 60 6.01 2.01 -12.25
CA LYS A 60 7.17 2.70 -12.82
C LYS A 60 7.15 2.65 -14.34
N LYS A 61 6.89 1.48 -14.92
CA LYS A 61 6.80 1.29 -16.37
C LYS A 61 5.64 2.10 -16.98
N LEU A 62 4.47 2.07 -16.35
CA LEU A 62 3.28 2.81 -16.79
C LEU A 62 3.54 4.32 -16.87
N TYR A 63 4.24 4.88 -15.88
CA TYR A 63 4.56 6.30 -15.80
C TYR A 63 5.90 6.69 -16.43
N GLY A 64 6.64 5.73 -17.01
CA GLY A 64 7.95 5.99 -17.60
C GLY A 64 9.03 6.41 -16.60
N ILE A 65 8.91 6.01 -15.34
CA ILE A 65 9.87 6.29 -14.26
C ILE A 65 11.11 5.40 -14.46
N ARG A 66 12.26 6.03 -14.68
CA ARG A 66 13.54 5.35 -15.01
C ARG A 66 14.50 5.19 -13.83
N GLU A 67 14.11 5.68 -12.65
CA GLU A 67 14.95 5.61 -11.45
C GLU A 67 14.99 4.16 -10.94
N GLU A 68 16.19 3.56 -10.92
CA GLU A 68 16.40 2.18 -10.49
C GLU A 68 16.78 2.08 -9.01
N ASN A 69 17.05 3.21 -8.35
CA ASN A 69 17.53 3.23 -6.98
C ASN A 69 16.41 3.29 -5.93
N GLU A 70 16.77 2.95 -4.69
CA GLU A 70 15.89 2.93 -3.51
C GLU A 70 15.26 4.30 -3.17
N ASN A 71 15.71 5.37 -3.83
CA ASN A 71 15.24 6.74 -3.61
C ASN A 71 14.07 7.14 -4.52
N VAL A 72 13.56 6.22 -5.34
CA VAL A 72 12.35 6.48 -6.13
C VAL A 72 11.20 6.88 -5.19
N THR A 73 10.50 7.94 -5.56
CA THR A 73 9.32 8.40 -4.82
C THR A 73 8.11 8.49 -5.73
N PHE A 74 6.95 8.23 -5.16
CA PHE A 74 5.67 8.18 -5.83
C PHE A 74 4.77 9.26 -5.26
N THR A 75 3.99 9.91 -6.14
CA THR A 75 2.86 10.71 -5.68
C THR A 75 1.86 9.85 -4.91
N LEU A 76 0.98 10.47 -4.12
CA LEU A 76 -0.10 9.75 -3.41
C LEU A 76 -0.94 8.86 -4.33
N LYS A 77 -1.24 9.36 -5.53
CA LYS A 77 -2.00 8.63 -6.55
C LYS A 77 -1.22 7.42 -7.08
N GLN A 78 0.04 7.60 -7.43
CA GLN A 78 0.87 6.49 -7.90
C GLN A 78 1.06 5.42 -6.82
N ALA A 79 1.28 5.83 -5.56
CA ALA A 79 1.37 4.90 -4.44
C ALA A 79 0.06 4.11 -4.24
N TYR A 80 -1.09 4.77 -4.44
CA TYR A 80 -2.40 4.13 -4.40
C TYR A 80 -2.56 3.11 -5.53
N GLU A 81 -2.19 3.47 -6.75
CA GLU A 81 -2.23 2.58 -7.91
C GLU A 81 -1.29 1.38 -7.77
N ILE A 82 -0.15 1.52 -7.07
CA ILE A 82 0.70 0.38 -6.71
C ILE A 82 -0.07 -0.59 -5.82
N ALA A 83 -0.76 -0.10 -4.78
CA ALA A 83 -1.57 -0.94 -3.91
C ALA A 83 -2.73 -1.62 -4.65
N GLN A 84 -3.39 -0.91 -5.57
CA GLN A 84 -4.44 -1.50 -6.42
C GLN A 84 -3.88 -2.63 -7.29
N ASN A 85 -2.77 -2.39 -7.99
CA ASN A 85 -2.14 -3.42 -8.80
C ASN A 85 -1.75 -4.64 -7.96
N PHE A 86 -1.23 -4.42 -6.75
CA PHE A 86 -0.88 -5.49 -5.83
C PHE A 86 -2.10 -6.33 -5.45
N PHE A 87 -3.22 -5.69 -5.08
CA PHE A 87 -4.46 -6.39 -4.77
C PHE A 87 -5.05 -7.14 -5.96
N ASP A 88 -4.97 -6.55 -7.16
CA ASP A 88 -5.44 -7.19 -8.39
C ASP A 88 -4.63 -8.44 -8.73
N GLU A 89 -3.30 -8.40 -8.61
CA GLU A 89 -2.45 -9.57 -8.84
C GLU A 89 -2.68 -10.64 -7.77
N TYR A 90 -2.76 -10.26 -6.50
CA TYR A 90 -3.08 -11.18 -5.41
C TYR A 90 -4.43 -11.88 -5.63
N TYR A 91 -5.46 -11.14 -6.04
CA TYR A 91 -6.79 -11.69 -6.34
C TYR A 91 -6.75 -12.69 -7.50
N LYS A 92 -5.98 -12.40 -8.55
CA LYS A 92 -5.80 -13.32 -9.70
C LYS A 92 -5.11 -14.62 -9.28
N ILE A 93 -4.06 -14.54 -8.46
CA ILE A 93 -3.26 -15.69 -8.04
C ILE A 93 -4.05 -16.59 -7.10
N THR A 94 -4.72 -16.00 -6.12
CA THR A 94 -5.47 -16.76 -5.10
C THR A 94 -6.80 -17.28 -5.61
N ASN A 95 -7.27 -16.80 -6.76
CA ASN A 95 -8.65 -16.99 -7.24
C ASN A 95 -9.66 -16.74 -6.10
N SER A 96 -9.35 -15.75 -5.26
CA SER A 96 -10.10 -15.43 -4.05
C SER A 96 -11.55 -15.17 -4.45
N ALA A 97 -12.46 -16.08 -4.11
CA ALA A 97 -13.89 -15.90 -4.35
C ALA A 97 -14.53 -14.94 -3.33
N TYR A 98 -13.71 -14.26 -2.51
CA TYR A 98 -14.16 -13.47 -1.38
C TYR A 98 -14.76 -12.15 -1.84
N GLU A 99 -16.05 -11.97 -1.56
CA GLU A 99 -16.81 -10.77 -1.91
C GLU A 99 -16.17 -9.51 -1.32
N ASP A 100 -15.67 -9.56 -0.08
CA ASP A 100 -15.13 -8.38 0.61
C ASP A 100 -13.85 -7.83 -0.06
N PHE A 101 -12.97 -8.72 -0.54
CA PHE A 101 -11.76 -8.29 -1.24
C PHE A 101 -12.07 -7.76 -2.64
N GLY A 102 -13.01 -8.41 -3.36
CA GLY A 102 -13.51 -7.90 -4.62
C GLY A 102 -14.23 -6.54 -4.48
N ASN A 103 -14.96 -6.34 -3.38
CA ASN A 103 -15.60 -5.07 -3.04
C ASN A 103 -14.59 -3.98 -2.71
N LEU A 104 -13.49 -4.32 -2.02
CA LEU A 104 -12.37 -3.40 -1.79
C LEU A 104 -11.76 -2.94 -3.11
N ILE A 105 -11.38 -3.88 -3.99
CA ILE A 105 -10.77 -3.56 -5.29
C ILE A 105 -11.69 -2.62 -6.09
N ARG A 106 -12.99 -2.94 -6.15
CA ARG A 106 -14.00 -2.09 -6.81
C ARG A 106 -14.11 -0.72 -6.17
N GLY A 107 -14.17 -0.65 -4.84
CA GLY A 107 -14.24 0.59 -4.07
C GLY A 107 -13.02 1.47 -4.30
N MET A 108 -11.85 0.86 -4.43
CA MET A 108 -10.61 1.59 -4.70
C MET A 108 -10.51 2.10 -6.14
N THR A 109 -11.09 1.40 -7.12
CA THR A 109 -10.94 1.68 -8.56
C THR A 109 -11.05 3.18 -8.85
N LEU A 110 -10.00 3.76 -9.45
CA LEU A 110 -9.99 5.18 -9.80
C LEU A 110 -10.84 5.43 -11.04
N LEU A 111 -11.74 6.41 -10.94
CA LEU A 111 -12.55 6.93 -12.04
C LEU A 111 -11.75 7.98 -12.84
N GLU A 112 -12.22 8.32 -14.03
CA GLU A 112 -11.57 9.33 -14.91
C GLU A 112 -11.41 10.72 -14.24
N ASN A 113 -12.22 11.01 -13.23
CA ASN A 113 -12.14 12.24 -12.44
C ASN A 113 -11.15 12.16 -11.26
N GLU A 114 -10.30 11.13 -11.24
CA GLU A 114 -9.29 10.86 -10.22
C GLU A 114 -9.85 10.58 -8.81
N LYS A 115 -11.14 10.27 -8.70
CA LYS A 115 -11.75 9.79 -7.45
C LYS A 115 -11.86 8.27 -7.48
N SER A 116 -11.71 7.63 -6.33
CA SER A 116 -12.08 6.23 -6.18
C SER A 116 -13.61 6.05 -6.29
N THR A 117 -14.05 4.86 -6.70
CA THR A 117 -15.48 4.50 -6.77
C THR A 117 -16.19 4.69 -5.43
N ASP A 118 -15.54 4.33 -4.32
CA ASP A 118 -15.92 4.76 -2.97
C ASP A 118 -14.97 5.89 -2.52
N PRO A 119 -15.43 7.14 -2.43
CA PRO A 119 -14.60 8.27 -2.00
C PRO A 119 -13.95 8.11 -0.62
N ARG A 120 -14.49 7.24 0.24
CA ARG A 120 -13.90 6.94 1.56
C ARG A 120 -12.57 6.22 1.42
N CYS A 121 -12.45 5.28 0.48
CA CYS A 121 -11.20 4.56 0.25
C CYS A 121 -10.03 5.52 -0.06
N TRP A 122 -10.28 6.58 -0.83
CA TRP A 122 -9.26 7.60 -1.09
C TRP A 122 -8.95 8.43 0.17
N GLN A 123 -9.96 8.83 0.93
CA GLN A 123 -9.74 9.60 2.15
C GLN A 123 -8.96 8.81 3.21
N ASP A 124 -9.33 7.55 3.43
CA ASP A 124 -8.65 6.68 4.39
C ASP A 124 -7.21 6.42 3.99
N TRP A 125 -6.96 6.24 2.69
CA TRP A 125 -5.62 6.16 2.13
C TRP A 125 -4.79 7.41 2.40
N VAL A 126 -5.35 8.60 2.13
CA VAL A 126 -4.67 9.88 2.41
C VAL A 126 -4.34 10.02 3.89
N ASP A 127 -5.25 9.62 4.78
CA ASP A 127 -5.03 9.66 6.22
C ASP A 127 -3.93 8.69 6.67
N SER A 128 -3.91 7.48 6.10
CA SER A 128 -2.84 6.50 6.33
C SER A 128 -1.49 7.02 5.83
N ALA A 129 -1.45 7.62 4.65
CA ALA A 129 -0.23 8.17 4.09
C ALA A 129 0.34 9.31 4.95
N ASN A 130 -0.54 10.20 5.43
CA ASN A 130 -0.17 11.29 6.33
C ASN A 130 0.39 10.76 7.67
N LYS A 131 -0.23 9.71 8.23
CA LYS A 131 0.26 9.04 9.43
C LYS A 131 1.65 8.45 9.22
N ILE A 132 1.85 7.68 8.16
CA ILE A 132 3.12 7.02 7.85
C ILE A 132 4.22 8.04 7.56
N LYS A 133 3.95 9.09 6.78
CA LYS A 133 4.95 10.13 6.50
C LYS A 133 5.43 10.81 7.77
N LYS A 134 4.50 11.17 8.65
CA LYS A 134 4.82 11.78 9.96
C LYS A 134 5.65 10.86 10.85
N LEU A 135 5.44 9.55 10.80
CA LEU A 135 6.25 8.57 11.53
C LEU A 135 7.65 8.44 10.94
N GLY A 136 7.77 8.37 9.61
CA GLY A 136 9.04 8.35 8.89
C GLY A 136 9.90 9.58 9.19
N ASP A 137 9.31 10.77 9.11
CA ASP A 137 9.99 12.04 9.40
C ASP A 137 10.48 12.10 10.86
N LYS A 138 9.65 11.65 11.82
CA LYS A 138 10.03 11.58 13.24
C LYS A 138 11.17 10.59 13.49
N ALA A 139 11.13 9.42 12.88
CA ALA A 139 12.18 8.41 13.01
C ALA A 139 13.50 8.96 12.45
N GLY A 140 13.45 9.59 11.26
CA GLY A 140 14.58 10.30 10.67
C GLY A 140 15.19 11.30 11.65
N ILE A 141 14.37 12.21 12.21
CA ILE A 141 14.83 13.21 13.20
C ILE A 141 15.47 12.57 14.44
N MET A 142 14.91 11.47 14.97
CA MET A 142 15.46 10.79 16.16
C MET A 142 16.89 10.27 15.94
N PHE A 143 17.24 9.81 14.72
CA PHE A 143 18.59 9.36 14.39
C PHE A 143 19.62 10.50 14.33
N TRP A 144 19.20 11.74 14.03
CA TRP A 144 20.09 12.91 13.98
C TRP A 144 20.26 13.63 15.32
N THR A 145 19.40 13.36 16.31
CA THR A 145 19.44 14.02 17.63
C THR A 145 20.31 13.34 18.68
N LYS A 146 20.94 12.20 18.39
CA LYS A 146 21.98 11.64 19.27
C LYS A 146 23.35 12.20 18.88
N LYS A 147 23.68 13.37 19.45
CA LYS A 147 25.06 13.84 19.60
C LYS A 147 25.57 13.50 20.98
#